data_AF-Q05SK1-F1
#
_entry.id   AF-Q05SK1-F1
#
_cell.length_a   1.000
_cell.length_b   1.000
_cell.length_c   1.000
_cell.angle_alpha   90.00
_cell.angle_beta   90.00
_cell.angle_gamma   90.00
#
_symmetry.space_group_name_H-M   'P 1'
#
loop_
_entity.id
_entity.type
_entity.pdbx_description
1 polymer ?
#
loop_
_entity_poly.entity_id
_entity_poly.type
_entity_poly.pdbx_seq_one_letter_code
_entity_poly.pdbx_strand_id
1 'polypeptide(L)' 'MAYEPGSQDCRLLIDAKVSLERALHTLSGLPHTDHIQRQLVSIYNQLEGLHDLKRAGGTDVSLRTADWSASNPSLNPPA' A
#
# COMPACT_ATOMS: atom_id res chain seq x y z
N MET A 1 0.33 -27.81 10.46
CA MET A 1 0.12 -26.35 10.49
C MET A 1 0.91 -25.77 9.34
N ALA A 2 0.25 -25.49 8.21
CA ALA A 2 0.92 -25.00 7.01
C ALA A 2 1.20 -23.50 7.18
N TYR A 3 2.41 -23.18 7.66
CA TYR A 3 3.00 -21.87 7.43
C TYR A 3 3.45 -21.88 5.97
N GLU A 4 2.70 -21.23 5.08
CA GLU A 4 3.18 -20.93 3.73
C GLU A 4 3.77 -19.52 3.73
N PRO A 5 5.10 -19.39 3.91
CA PRO A 5 5.79 -18.12 3.73
C PRO A 5 5.85 -17.83 2.22
N GLY A 6 4.83 -17.22 1.62
CA GLY A 6 5.00 -17.00 0.17
C GLY A 6 3.87 -16.47 -0.69
N SER A 7 2.73 -16.02 -0.16
CA SER A 7 1.78 -15.39 -1.07
C SER A 7 2.38 -14.09 -1.62
N GLN A 8 2.43 -13.95 -2.95
CA GLN A 8 3.04 -12.82 -3.66
C GLN A 8 2.53 -11.47 -3.13
N ASP A 9 1.27 -11.43 -2.71
CA ASP A 9 0.66 -10.25 -2.10
C ASP A 9 1.32 -9.81 -0.78
N CYS A 10 1.78 -10.74 0.07
CA CYS A 10 2.48 -10.36 1.31
C CYS A 10 3.80 -9.68 0.98
N ARG A 11 4.51 -10.15 -0.06
CA ARG A 11 5.75 -9.51 -0.52
C ARG A 11 5.49 -8.11 -1.07
N LEU A 12 4.40 -7.92 -1.83
CA LEU A 12 3.99 -6.60 -2.32
C LEU A 12 3.61 -5.65 -1.17
N LEU A 13 2.91 -6.13 -0.15
CA LEU A 13 2.57 -5.32 1.03
C LEU A 13 3.81 -4.92 1.83
N ILE A 14 4.80 -5.82 1.95
CA ILE A 14 6.08 -5.50 2.59
C ILE A 14 6.83 -4.43 1.79
N ASP A 15 6.93 -4.59 0.46
CA ASP A 15 7.62 -3.62 -0.41
C ASP A 15 6.96 -2.24 -0.40
N ALA A 16 5.62 -2.20 -0.42
CA ALA A 16 4.85 -0.97 -0.31
C ALA A 16 5.12 -0.24 1.02
N LYS A 17 5.14 -0.98 2.14
CA LYS A 17 5.47 -0.41 3.46
C LYS A 17 6.89 0.16 3.51
N VAL A 18 7.88 -0.57 2.99
CA VAL A 18 9.27 -0.10 2.91
C VAL A 18 9.38 1.16 2.05
N SER A 19 8.61 1.26 0.96
CA SER A 19 8.58 2.46 0.13
C SER A 19 7.99 3.68 0.86
N LEU A 20 6.95 3.49 1.67
CA LEU A 20 6.38 4.54 2.52
C LEU A 20 7.37 5.00 3.60
N GLU A 21 8.13 4.08 4.21
CA GLU A 21 9.16 4.43 5.20
C GLU A 21 10.26 5.32 4.58
N ARG A 22 10.69 5.01 3.35
CA ARG A 22 11.67 5.85 2.63
C ARG A 22 11.10 7.23 2.30
N ALA A 23 9.83 7.30 1.89
CA ALA A 23 9.15 8.56 1.62
C ALA A 23 9.03 9.42 2.88
N LEU A 24 8.63 8.81 4.01
CA LEU A 24 8.57 9.46 5.32
C LEU A 24 9.95 9.98 5.75
N HIS A 25 11.00 9.17 5.59
CA HIS A 25 12.36 9.58 5.90
C HIS A 25 12.78 10.82 5.08
N THR A 26 12.47 10.82 3.78
CA THR A 26 12.74 11.96 2.89
C THR A 26 11.96 13.21 3.30
N LEU A 27 10.68 13.06 3.65
CA LEU A 27 9.80 14.16 4.06
C LEU A 27 10.15 14.72 5.43
N SER A 28 10.75 13.92 6.31
CA SER A 28 11.18 14.38 7.65
C SER A 28 12.21 15.51 7.59
N GLY A 29 12.99 15.60 6.51
CA GLY A 29 13.94 16.69 6.26
C GLY A 29 13.33 17.95 5.64
N LEU A 30 12.04 17.95 5.29
CA LEU A 30 11.37 19.05 4.59
C LEU A 30 10.41 19.80 5.53
N PRO A 31 10.51 21.14 5.64
CA PRO A 31 9.58 21.92 6.44
C PRO A 31 8.17 21.91 5.84
N HIS A 32 7.14 22.03 6.67
CA HIS A 32 5.70 22.08 6.29
C HIS A 32 5.11 20.80 5.69
N THR A 33 5.80 19.66 5.76
CA THR A 33 5.30 18.37 5.25
C THR A 33 4.56 17.52 6.29
N ASP A 34 4.36 18.03 7.51
CA ASP A 34 3.78 17.29 8.64
C ASP A 34 2.43 16.63 8.32
N HIS A 35 1.56 17.34 7.60
CA HIS A 35 0.27 16.80 7.16
C HIS A 35 0.44 15.61 6.19
N ILE A 36 1.40 15.70 5.26
CA ILE A 36 1.72 14.63 4.29
C ILE A 36 2.29 13.43 5.03
N GLN A 37 3.19 13.65 6.01
CA GLN A 37 3.74 12.59 6.85
C GLN A 37 2.63 11.86 7.62
N ARG A 38 1.69 12.60 8.22
CA ARG A 38 0.51 12.01 8.89
C ARG A 38 -0.35 11.16 7.96
N GLN A 39 -0.56 11.61 6.72
CA GLN A 39 -1.30 10.83 5.71
C GLN A 39 -0.55 9.54 5.33
N LEU A 40 0.77 9.62 5.11
CA LEU A 40 1.60 8.44 4.80
C LEU A 40 1.61 7.43 5.95
N VAL A 41 1.68 7.88 7.21
CA VAL A 41 1.58 7.01 8.38
C VAL A 41 0.20 6.34 8.45
N SER A 42 -0.88 7.07 8.14
CA SER A 42 -2.23 6.48 8.07
C SER A 42 -2.31 5.36 7.02
N ILE A 43 -1.76 5.60 5.83
CA ILE A 43 -1.70 4.60 4.75
C ILE A 43 -0.84 3.40 5.16
N TYR A 44 0.32 3.63 5.81
CA TYR A 44 1.17 2.56 6.33
C TYR A 44 0.39 1.65 7.29
N ASN A 45 -0.34 2.23 8.24
CA ASN A 45 -1.14 1.48 9.21
C ASN A 45 -2.27 0.67 8.53
N GLN A 46 -2.88 1.22 7.47
CA GLN A 46 -3.87 0.49 6.67
C GLN A 46 -3.25 -0.72 5.96
N LEU A 47 -2.07 -0.56 5.36
CA LEU A 47 -1.33 -1.65 4.73
C LEU A 47 -0.86 -2.69 5.76
N GLU A 48 -0.51 -2.27 6.97
CA GLU A 48 -0.16 -3.17 8.06
C GLU A 48 -1.36 -3.99 8.52
N GLY A 49 -2.52 -3.36 8.73
CA GLY A 49 -3.76 -4.09 9.05
C GLY A 49 -4.14 -5.08 7.95
N LEU A 50 -3.99 -4.71 6.68
CA LEU A 50 -4.22 -5.59 5.54
C LEU A 50 -3.24 -6.78 5.50
N HIS A 51 -1.98 -6.53 5.84
CA HIS A 51 -0.94 -7.57 5.94
C HIS A 51 -1.22 -8.52 7.10
N ASP A 52 -1.68 -8.01 8.24
CA ASP A 52 -2.06 -8.82 9.39
C ASP A 52 -3.28 -9.70 9.10
N LEU A 53 -4.31 -9.16 8.45
CA LEU A 53 -5.48 -9.91 7.98
C LEU A 53 -5.10 -11.06 7.04
N LYS A 54 -4.19 -10.80 6.09
CA LYS A 54 -3.69 -11.84 5.18
C LYS A 54 -2.84 -12.89 5.91
N ARG A 55 -2.05 -12.47 6.91
CA ARG A 55 -1.26 -13.38 7.76
C ARG A 55 -2.15 -14.26 8.66
N ALA A 56 -3.27 -13.72 9.14
CA ALA A 56 -4.23 -14.43 9.97
C ALA A 56 -5.06 -15.50 9.22
N GLY A 57 -4.83 -15.68 7.92
CA GLY A 57 -5.53 -16.68 7.11
C GLY A 57 -6.74 -16.13 6.35
N GLY A 58 -6.89 -14.81 6.23
CA GLY A 58 -7.83 -14.18 5.31
C GLY A 58 -7.41 -14.41 3.85
N THR A 59 -7.73 -15.58 3.31
CA THR A 59 -7.42 -15.99 1.92
C THR A 59 -8.14 -15.12 0.86
N ASP A 60 -9.09 -14.27 1.26
CA ASP A 60 -9.97 -13.51 0.37
C ASP A 60 -9.68 -11.99 0.34
N VAL A 61 -8.42 -11.58 0.30
CA VAL A 61 -8.07 -10.19 -0.07
C VAL A 61 -7.22 -10.25 -1.33
N SER A 62 -7.88 -10.31 -2.48
CA SER A 62 -7.19 -10.29 -3.78
C SER A 62 -6.82 -8.85 -4.14
N LEU A 63 -5.56 -8.46 -3.91
CA LEU A 63 -5.07 -7.10 -4.22
C LEU A 63 -4.86 -6.87 -5.72
N ARG A 64 -4.97 -7.93 -6.52
CA ARG A 64 -4.86 -7.86 -7.99
C ARG A 64 -6.09 -7.23 -8.65
N THR A 65 -7.22 -7.14 -7.94
CA THR A 65 -8.50 -6.61 -8.47
C THR A 65 -8.89 -5.30 -7.82
N ALA A 66 -7.93 -4.49 -7.35
CA ALA A 66 -8.20 -3.07 -7.17
C ALA A 66 -8.16 -2.43 -8.57
N ASP A 67 -9.29 -2.50 -9.28
CA ASP A 67 -9.54 -1.75 -10.51
C ASP A 67 -9.67 -0.25 -10.16
N TRP A 68 -8.57 0.36 -9.72
CA TRP A 68 -8.50 1.80 -9.53
C TRP A 68 -8.40 2.52 -10.88
N SER A 69 -8.04 1.78 -11.94
CA SER A 69 -7.89 2.26 -13.31
C SER A 69 -9.23 2.55 -14.02
N ALA A 70 -10.37 1.99 -13.60
CA ALA A 70 -11.66 2.25 -14.24
C ALA A 70 -12.29 3.61 -13.90
N SER A 71 -11.75 4.38 -12.95
CA SER A 71 -12.38 5.64 -12.51
C SER A 71 -11.76 6.92 -13.06
N ASN A 72 -10.84 6.85 -14.03
CA ASN A 72 -10.31 8.06 -14.67
C ASN A 72 -10.81 8.21 -16.13
N PRO A 73 -12.04 8.70 -16.37
CA PRO A 73 -12.58 8.91 -17.72
C PRO A 73 -11.95 10.08 -18.48
N SER A 74 -10.80 10.62 -18.04
CA SER A 74 -10.26 11.88 -18.58
C SER A 74 -8.82 11.76 -19.05
N LEU A 75 -8.55 10.83 -19.98
CA LEU A 75 -7.37 10.94 -20.84
C LEU A 75 -7.56 10.12 -22.14
N ASN A 76 -8.47 10.55 -23.02
CA ASN A 76 -8.41 10.19 -24.43
C ASN A 76 -8.12 11.48 -25.23
N PRO A 77 -6.95 11.63 -25.86
CA PRO A 77 -6.74 12.68 -26.85
C PRO A 77 -7.45 12.29 -28.16
N PRO A 78 -8.16 13.22 -28.83
CA PRO A 78 -8.74 12.94 -30.14
C PRO A 78 -7.62 12.77 -31.18
N ALA A 79 -7.80 11.77 -32.04
CA ALA A 79 -7.03 11.52 -33.26
C ALA A 79 -7.25 12.63 -34.30
#